data_AF-A0A2T1DQP6-F1
#
_entry.id   AF-A0A2T1DQP6-F1
#
_cell.length_a   1.000
_cell.length_b   1.000
_cell.length_c   1.000
_cell.angle_alpha   90.00
_cell.angle_beta   90.00
_cell.angle_gamma   90.00
#
_symmetry.space_group_name_H-M   'P 1'
#
loop_
_entity.id
_entity.type
_entity.pdbx_description
1 polymer ?
#
loop_
_entity_poly.entity_id
_entity_poly.type
_entity_poly.pdbx_seq_one_letter_code
_entity_poly.pdbx_strand_id
1 'polypeptide(L)'
;MTPNRKNTQNLTQPVLAETVKQDIERLTVEIQELYCLDSVPWIIGYSGGKDSTAVLQLVWNAIADLPPHQRTKPVHIISTDTRVENPIISTWVHQSLERMAIAAQQQSLPFCPHPLQPEVQDSFWVNLIGKGYPAPRQKFRWCTERLKIHPANRFIRNIVRASGETILVLGTRKAESQKRAATMAKHAEKRVRDRLSPNASLPNSLIYSPIEDWGNDEVWLYLMQWQNPWGHSNKDLFTIYRGATADNECPLVVDTSTPSCGSSRFGCWVCTLVD
;
A
#
# COMPACT_ATOMS: atom_id res chain seq x y z
N MET A 1 20.33 30.63 15.46
CA MET A 1 20.85 29.23 15.46
C MET A 1 19.69 28.30 15.14
N THR A 2 19.51 28.03 13.85
CA THR A 2 18.47 27.16 13.29
C THR A 2 19.19 25.98 12.64
N PRO A 3 18.84 24.72 12.93
CA PRO A 3 19.53 23.59 12.34
C PRO A 3 19.12 23.46 10.86
N ASN A 4 20.17 23.24 10.08
CA ASN A 4 20.23 23.29 8.63
C ASN A 4 19.35 22.20 8.00
N ARG A 5 18.45 22.59 7.09
CA ARG A 5 17.73 21.65 6.20
C ARG A 5 18.79 20.93 5.35
N LYS A 6 18.93 19.61 5.51
CA LYS A 6 19.73 18.81 4.60
C LYS A 6 19.09 18.87 3.21
N ASN A 7 19.81 19.49 2.29
CA ASN A 7 19.59 19.42 0.84
C ASN A 7 19.61 17.94 0.41
N THR A 8 18.52 17.46 -0.17
CA THR A 8 18.48 16.21 -0.92
C THR A 8 19.31 16.42 -2.19
N GLN A 9 20.59 16.04 -2.15
CA GLN A 9 21.48 16.06 -3.32
C GLN A 9 21.19 14.85 -4.22
N ASN A 10 21.20 15.07 -5.53
CA ASN A 10 21.06 14.05 -6.57
C ASN A 10 22.10 12.94 -6.39
N LEU A 11 21.67 11.75 -5.96
CA LEU A 11 22.50 10.57 -5.79
C LEU A 11 22.65 9.84 -7.14
N THR A 12 23.86 9.34 -7.44
CA THR A 12 24.09 8.45 -8.60
C THR A 12 23.46 7.08 -8.34
N GLN A 13 23.03 6.35 -9.38
CA GLN A 13 22.36 5.03 -9.24
C GLN A 13 23.09 4.02 -8.32
N PRO A 14 24.44 3.89 -8.34
CA PRO A 14 25.13 2.98 -7.42
C PRO A 14 24.97 3.40 -5.95
N VAL A 15 24.95 4.71 -5.68
CA VAL A 15 24.77 5.25 -4.32
C VAL A 15 23.32 5.12 -3.87
N LEU A 16 22.36 5.32 -4.79
CA LEU A 16 20.94 5.09 -4.51
C LEU A 16 20.67 3.62 -4.18
N ALA A 17 21.25 2.68 -4.94
CA ALA A 17 21.11 1.24 -4.68
C ALA A 17 21.69 0.83 -3.32
N GLU A 18 22.86 1.34 -2.97
CA GLU A 18 23.45 1.08 -1.65
C GLU A 18 22.61 1.68 -0.51
N THR A 19 22.09 2.90 -0.71
CA THR A 19 21.21 3.56 0.27
C THR A 19 19.91 2.77 0.47
N VAL A 20 19.27 2.32 -0.61
CA VAL A 20 18.05 1.52 -0.56
C VAL A 20 18.30 0.18 0.14
N LYS A 21 19.45 -0.46 -0.13
CA LYS A 21 19.83 -1.70 0.56
C LYS A 21 19.97 -1.49 2.07
N GLN A 22 20.67 -0.44 2.50
CA GLN A 22 20.80 -0.09 3.92
C GLN A 22 19.44 0.24 4.56
N ASP A 23 18.58 0.94 3.83
CA ASP A 23 17.22 1.23 4.27
C ASP A 23 16.38 -0.05 4.44
N ILE A 24 16.53 -1.02 3.55
CA ILE A 24 15.83 -2.31 3.65
C ILE A 24 16.33 -3.10 4.86
N GLU A 25 17.65 -3.16 5.11
CA GLU A 25 18.19 -3.81 6.30
C GLU A 25 17.64 -3.17 7.58
N ARG A 26 17.61 -1.84 7.65
CA ARG A 26 17.01 -1.08 8.75
C ARG A 26 15.51 -1.36 8.89
N LEU A 27 14.77 -1.33 7.79
CA LEU A 27 13.32 -1.57 7.79
C LEU A 27 12.98 -3.01 8.16
N THR A 28 13.80 -3.99 7.76
CA THR A 28 13.63 -5.39 8.15
C THR A 28 13.69 -5.53 9.67
N VAL A 29 14.71 -4.94 10.31
CA VAL A 29 14.84 -4.94 11.77
C VAL A 29 13.66 -4.21 12.42
N GLU A 30 13.30 -3.02 11.93
CA GLU A 30 12.18 -2.22 12.45
C GLU A 30 10.84 -3.00 12.38
N ILE A 31 10.58 -3.66 11.25
CA ILE A 31 9.37 -4.46 11.06
C ILE A 31 9.36 -5.66 12.01
N GLN A 32 10.49 -6.36 12.15
CA GLN A 32 10.61 -7.52 13.04
C GLN A 32 10.41 -7.13 14.50
N GLU A 33 11.05 -6.06 14.96
CA GLU A 33 10.88 -5.54 16.32
C GLU A 33 9.42 -5.18 16.59
N LEU A 34 8.80 -4.42 15.69
CA LEU A 34 7.39 -4.02 15.81
C LEU A 34 6.44 -5.22 15.76
N TYR A 35 6.74 -6.21 14.92
CA TYR A 35 5.95 -7.43 14.79
C TYR A 35 6.04 -8.29 16.06
N CYS A 36 7.21 -8.43 16.66
CA CYS A 36 7.44 -9.24 17.86
C CYS A 36 7.08 -8.55 19.18
N LEU A 37 6.85 -7.22 19.18
CA LEU A 37 6.61 -6.43 20.40
C LEU A 37 5.35 -6.85 21.18
N ASP A 38 4.31 -7.29 20.48
CA ASP A 38 2.99 -7.61 21.05
C ASP A 38 2.25 -8.63 20.18
N SER A 39 1.00 -8.94 20.51
CA SER A 39 0.12 -9.83 19.74
C SER A 39 -0.93 -9.08 18.89
N VAL A 40 -0.82 -7.74 18.77
CA VAL A 40 -1.79 -6.91 18.06
C VAL A 40 -1.81 -7.27 16.57
N PRO A 41 -2.95 -7.67 15.99
CA PRO A 41 -3.02 -8.12 14.60
C PRO A 41 -2.72 -6.98 13.63
N TRP A 42 -2.05 -7.31 12.53
CA TRP A 42 -1.72 -6.36 11.47
C TRP A 42 -2.72 -6.47 10.33
N ILE A 43 -3.05 -5.34 9.72
CA ILE A 43 -3.85 -5.23 8.51
C ILE A 43 -3.01 -4.49 7.48
N ILE A 44 -2.70 -5.11 6.35
CA ILE A 44 -1.98 -4.48 5.24
C ILE A 44 -2.98 -4.08 4.17
N GLY A 45 -3.04 -2.79 3.85
CA GLY A 45 -3.85 -2.29 2.73
C GLY A 45 -3.17 -2.59 1.39
N TYR A 46 -3.71 -3.55 0.64
CA TYR A 46 -3.17 -3.96 -0.66
C TYR A 46 -4.06 -3.51 -1.81
N SER A 47 -3.47 -2.84 -2.80
CA SER A 47 -4.19 -2.30 -3.97
C SER A 47 -3.73 -2.88 -5.31
N GLY A 48 -2.72 -3.75 -5.31
CA GLY A 48 -2.05 -4.21 -6.53
C GLY A 48 -1.09 -3.20 -7.16
N GLY A 49 -1.03 -1.97 -6.67
CA GLY A 49 -0.09 -0.94 -7.13
C GLY A 49 1.31 -1.06 -6.52
N LYS A 50 2.28 -0.34 -7.08
CA LYS A 50 3.70 -0.39 -6.70
C LYS A 50 3.94 -0.20 -5.20
N ASP A 51 3.31 0.81 -4.59
CA ASP A 51 3.58 1.19 -3.20
C ASP A 51 3.07 0.12 -2.23
N SER A 52 1.83 -0.36 -2.44
CA SER A 52 1.27 -1.44 -1.63
C SER A 52 1.97 -2.77 -1.82
N THR A 53 2.45 -3.06 -3.04
CA THR A 53 3.26 -4.25 -3.31
C THR A 53 4.61 -4.17 -2.60
N ALA A 54 5.28 -3.02 -2.63
CA ALA A 54 6.56 -2.81 -1.93
C ALA A 54 6.40 -2.98 -0.42
N VAL A 55 5.40 -2.36 0.19
CA VAL A 55 5.11 -2.52 1.63
C VAL A 55 4.85 -3.97 1.99
N LEU A 56 3.98 -4.66 1.25
CA LEU A 56 3.67 -6.05 1.53
C LEU A 56 4.91 -6.93 1.37
N GLN A 57 5.72 -6.71 0.33
CA GLN A 57 6.96 -7.45 0.09
C GLN A 57 7.97 -7.23 1.22
N LEU A 58 8.14 -5.99 1.71
CA LEU A 58 9.00 -5.67 2.86
C LEU A 58 8.55 -6.44 4.12
N VAL A 59 7.26 -6.36 4.45
CA VAL A 59 6.71 -7.02 5.63
C VAL A 59 6.79 -8.54 5.51
N TRP A 60 6.50 -9.07 4.32
CA TRP A 60 6.59 -10.51 4.04
C TRP A 60 7.99 -11.05 4.24
N ASN A 61 8.99 -10.42 3.62
CA ASN A 61 10.38 -10.85 3.74
C ASN A 61 10.87 -10.74 5.19
N ALA A 62 10.59 -9.62 5.86
CA ALA A 62 10.98 -9.42 7.25
C ALA A 62 10.40 -10.50 8.18
N ILE A 63 9.12 -10.87 8.03
CA ILE A 63 8.51 -11.94 8.84
C ILE A 63 9.01 -13.33 8.43
N ALA A 64 9.28 -13.55 7.14
CA ALA A 64 9.82 -14.81 6.64
C ALA A 64 11.23 -15.11 7.13
N ASP A 65 12.01 -14.08 7.47
CA ASP A 65 13.36 -14.21 8.03
C ASP A 65 13.36 -14.51 9.55
N LEU A 66 12.24 -14.30 10.25
CA LEU A 66 12.13 -14.64 11.68
C LEU A 66 12.15 -16.15 11.91
N PRO A 67 12.56 -16.66 13.06
CA PRO A 67 12.38 -18.07 13.41
C PRO A 67 10.89 -18.47 13.40
N PRO A 68 10.51 -19.70 12.97
CA PRO A 68 9.11 -20.12 12.86
C PRO A 68 8.26 -19.92 14.14
N HIS A 69 8.86 -20.07 15.32
CA HIS A 69 8.18 -19.89 16.61
C HIS A 69 7.81 -18.44 16.93
N GLN A 70 8.37 -17.46 16.22
CA GLN A 70 8.05 -16.04 16.39
C GLN A 70 6.97 -15.56 15.40
N ARG A 71 6.67 -16.34 14.35
CA ARG A 71 5.72 -15.99 13.27
C ARG A 71 4.27 -16.27 13.65
N THR A 72 3.84 -15.81 14.83
CA THR A 72 2.57 -16.20 15.45
C THR A 72 1.45 -15.19 15.28
N LYS A 73 1.79 -13.91 15.11
CA LYS A 73 0.83 -12.81 14.98
C LYS A 73 0.16 -12.84 13.59
N PRO A 74 -1.19 -12.86 13.52
CA PRO A 74 -1.92 -12.78 12.26
C PRO A 74 -1.66 -11.48 11.49
N VAL A 75 -1.47 -11.60 10.18
CA VAL A 75 -1.31 -10.48 9.25
C VAL A 75 -2.38 -10.57 8.16
N HIS A 76 -3.41 -9.74 8.26
CA HIS A 76 -4.51 -9.69 7.30
C HIS A 76 -4.13 -8.80 6.12
N ILE A 77 -4.22 -9.32 4.90
CA ILE A 77 -4.02 -8.53 3.68
C ILE A 77 -5.40 -8.20 3.13
N ILE A 78 -5.79 -6.92 3.12
CA ILE A 78 -7.10 -6.52 2.61
C ILE A 78 -6.97 -5.83 1.26
N SER A 79 -7.84 -6.19 0.32
CA SER A 79 -7.98 -5.49 -0.95
C SER A 79 -9.45 -5.32 -1.26
N THR A 80 -9.86 -4.12 -1.69
CA THR A 80 -11.28 -3.85 -1.96
C THR A 80 -11.55 -3.87 -3.46
N ASP A 81 -12.31 -4.86 -3.90
CA ASP A 81 -12.87 -4.93 -5.23
C ASP A 81 -14.17 -4.12 -5.28
N THR A 82 -14.13 -2.99 -6.00
CA THR A 82 -15.30 -2.11 -6.16
C THR A 82 -16.34 -2.65 -7.14
N ARG A 83 -16.06 -3.77 -7.81
CA ARG A 83 -16.83 -4.39 -8.91
C ARG A 83 -16.95 -3.52 -10.16
N VAL A 84 -16.24 -2.40 -10.20
CA VAL A 84 -16.14 -1.50 -11.36
C VAL A 84 -14.70 -1.11 -11.68
N GLU A 85 -13.71 -1.77 -11.06
CA GLU A 85 -12.29 -1.59 -11.37
C GLU A 85 -11.98 -1.95 -12.83
N ASN A 86 -10.92 -1.37 -13.40
CA ASN A 86 -10.42 -1.80 -14.70
C ASN A 86 -10.24 -3.34 -14.72
N PRO A 87 -10.80 -4.07 -15.70
CA PRO A 87 -10.75 -5.54 -15.73
C PRO A 87 -9.33 -6.11 -15.64
N ILE A 88 -8.36 -5.50 -16.32
CA ILE A 88 -6.96 -5.93 -16.30
C ILE A 88 -6.41 -5.83 -14.87
N ILE A 89 -6.70 -4.73 -14.19
CA ILE A 89 -6.23 -4.48 -12.82
C ILE A 89 -6.98 -5.36 -11.81
N SER A 90 -8.28 -5.58 -12.00
CA SER A 90 -9.07 -6.49 -11.15
C SER A 90 -8.52 -7.91 -11.22
N THR A 91 -8.27 -8.43 -12.43
CA THR A 91 -7.65 -9.74 -12.63
C THR A 91 -6.26 -9.80 -12.01
N TRP A 92 -5.43 -8.77 -12.21
CA TRP A 92 -4.10 -8.66 -11.61
C TRP A 92 -4.13 -8.77 -10.08
N VAL A 93 -5.04 -8.04 -9.43
CA VAL A 93 -5.19 -8.05 -7.97
C VAL A 93 -5.69 -9.39 -7.48
N HIS A 94 -6.72 -9.97 -8.12
CA HIS A 94 -7.27 -11.27 -7.73
C HIS A 94 -6.23 -12.39 -7.80
N GLN A 95 -5.51 -12.48 -8.92
CA GLN A 95 -4.42 -13.44 -9.08
C GLN A 95 -3.33 -13.25 -8.02
N SER A 96 -3.01 -12.00 -7.68
CA SER A 96 -2.03 -11.73 -6.64
C SER A 96 -2.49 -12.22 -5.26
N LEU A 97 -3.77 -12.03 -4.89
CA LEU A 97 -4.31 -12.50 -3.61
C LEU A 97 -4.34 -14.04 -3.54
N GLU A 98 -4.70 -14.71 -4.63
CA GLU A 98 -4.65 -16.18 -4.73
C GLU A 98 -3.24 -16.70 -4.53
N ARG A 99 -2.26 -16.10 -5.22
CA ARG A 99 -0.84 -16.44 -5.06
C ARG A 99 -0.33 -16.19 -3.64
N MET A 100 -0.74 -15.10 -3.00
CA MET A 100 -0.42 -14.83 -1.59
C MET A 100 -0.97 -15.93 -0.68
N ALA A 101 -2.21 -16.37 -0.86
CA ALA A 101 -2.79 -17.43 -0.03
C ALA A 101 -2.00 -18.74 -0.14
N ILE A 102 -1.64 -19.13 -1.37
CA ILE A 102 -0.82 -20.32 -1.64
C ILE A 102 0.58 -20.18 -1.03
N ALA A 103 1.25 -19.05 -1.26
CA ALA A 103 2.61 -18.80 -0.77
C ALA A 103 2.66 -18.74 0.76
N ALA A 104 1.68 -18.12 1.42
CA ALA A 104 1.59 -18.08 2.87
C ALA A 104 1.52 -19.48 3.48
N GLN A 105 0.70 -20.36 2.89
CA GLN A 105 0.60 -21.75 3.33
C GLN A 105 1.90 -22.52 3.10
N GLN A 106 2.50 -22.41 1.90
CA GLN A 106 3.74 -23.11 1.55
C GLN A 106 4.93 -22.68 2.42
N GLN A 107 4.98 -21.40 2.79
CA GLN A 107 6.07 -20.82 3.59
C GLN A 107 5.79 -20.87 5.10
N SER A 108 4.63 -21.42 5.52
CA SER A 108 4.16 -21.42 6.90
C SER A 108 4.18 -20.01 7.53
N LEU A 109 3.62 -19.02 6.82
CA LEU A 109 3.56 -17.63 7.25
C LEU A 109 2.14 -17.22 7.64
N PRO A 110 1.96 -16.34 8.64
CA PRO A 110 0.66 -15.97 9.18
C PRO A 110 -0.07 -14.90 8.34
N PHE A 111 0.09 -14.93 7.02
CA PHE A 111 -0.58 -14.00 6.10
C PHE A 111 -1.95 -14.56 5.66
N CYS A 112 -2.98 -13.73 5.75
CA CYS A 112 -4.34 -14.10 5.37
C CYS A 112 -4.91 -13.05 4.40
N PRO A 113 -4.99 -13.33 3.09
CA PRO A 113 -5.64 -12.45 2.13
C PRO A 113 -7.16 -12.41 2.27
N HIS A 114 -7.76 -11.22 2.18
CA HIS A 114 -9.20 -10.96 2.26
C HIS A 114 -9.64 -10.05 1.12
N PRO A 115 -10.27 -10.58 0.06
CA PRO A 115 -10.97 -9.74 -0.90
C PRO A 115 -12.22 -9.16 -0.23
N LEU A 116 -12.33 -7.83 -0.23
CA LEU A 116 -13.44 -7.08 0.32
C LEU A 116 -14.31 -6.54 -0.82
N GLN A 117 -15.61 -6.46 -0.57
CA GLN A 117 -16.57 -5.93 -1.54
C GLN A 117 -17.56 -4.96 -0.87
N PRO A 118 -18.11 -4.01 -1.63
CA PRO A 118 -19.23 -3.19 -1.17
C PRO A 118 -20.45 -4.07 -0.87
N GLU A 119 -21.22 -3.67 0.15
CA GLU A 119 -22.55 -4.22 0.34
C GLU A 119 -23.43 -3.86 -0.87
N VAL A 120 -24.45 -4.66 -1.14
CA VAL A 120 -25.35 -4.47 -2.30
C VAL A 120 -25.89 -3.03 -2.35
N GLN A 121 -26.33 -2.50 -1.20
CA GLN A 121 -26.83 -1.13 -1.05
C GLN A 121 -25.81 -0.03 -1.35
N ASP A 122 -24.52 -0.34 -1.24
CA ASP A 122 -23.40 0.55 -1.51
C ASP A 122 -22.80 0.34 -2.90
N SER A 123 -23.22 -0.71 -3.63
CA SER A 123 -22.72 -1.01 -4.97
C SER A 123 -22.98 0.12 -5.98
N PHE A 124 -22.14 0.19 -7.01
CA PHE A 124 -22.14 1.29 -7.97
C PHE A 124 -23.50 1.48 -8.66
N TRP A 125 -24.07 0.40 -9.20
CA TRP A 125 -25.34 0.46 -9.95
C TRP A 125 -26.55 0.74 -9.06
N VAL A 126 -26.55 0.25 -7.81
CA VAL A 126 -27.62 0.57 -6.85
C VAL A 126 -27.60 2.05 -6.51
N ASN A 127 -26.43 2.68 -6.34
CA ASN A 127 -26.36 4.11 -6.04
C ASN A 127 -26.63 4.97 -7.29
N LEU A 128 -26.05 4.62 -8.44
CA LEU A 128 -26.22 5.39 -9.68
C LEU A 128 -27.64 5.29 -10.24
N ILE A 129 -28.10 4.07 -10.52
CA ILE A 129 -29.40 3.82 -11.18
C ILE A 129 -30.51 3.73 -10.12
N GLY A 130 -30.30 2.94 -9.07
CA GLY A 130 -31.33 2.66 -8.07
C GLY A 130 -31.71 3.89 -7.22
N LYS A 131 -30.71 4.60 -6.69
CA LYS A 131 -30.90 5.80 -5.85
C LYS A 131 -30.82 7.12 -6.62
N GLY A 132 -30.51 7.09 -7.91
CA GLY A 132 -30.39 8.28 -8.75
C GLY A 132 -29.23 9.20 -8.40
N TYR A 133 -28.14 8.69 -7.81
CA TYR A 133 -26.97 9.52 -7.56
C TYR A 133 -26.36 9.96 -8.89
N PRO A 134 -25.89 11.21 -9.02
CA PRO A 134 -25.16 11.62 -10.21
C PRO A 134 -23.87 10.81 -10.35
N ALA A 135 -23.43 10.59 -11.59
CA ALA A 135 -22.14 9.96 -11.86
C ALA A 135 -21.01 10.64 -11.06
N PRO A 136 -20.06 9.88 -10.50
CA PRO A 136 -18.99 10.46 -9.69
C PRO A 136 -18.25 11.56 -10.42
N ARG A 137 -18.08 12.72 -9.76
CA ARG A 137 -17.37 13.87 -10.32
C ARG A 137 -16.40 14.44 -9.29
N GLN A 138 -15.49 15.34 -9.68
CA GLN A 138 -14.37 15.74 -8.81
C GLN A 138 -14.79 16.18 -7.40
N LYS A 139 -15.88 16.94 -7.29
CA LYS A 139 -16.44 17.45 -6.02
C LYS A 139 -17.47 16.53 -5.37
N PHE A 140 -17.82 15.40 -6.00
CA PHE A 140 -18.84 14.47 -5.53
C PHE A 140 -18.43 13.02 -5.85
N ARG A 141 -17.45 12.52 -5.10
CA ARG A 141 -16.84 11.19 -5.26
C ARG A 141 -17.43 10.18 -4.27
N TRP A 142 -18.75 10.02 -4.28
CA TRP A 142 -19.46 9.07 -3.39
C TRP A 142 -18.96 7.63 -3.55
N CYS A 143 -18.42 7.28 -4.73
CA CYS A 143 -17.87 5.96 -5.01
C CYS A 143 -16.66 5.63 -4.12
N THR A 144 -15.81 6.59 -3.75
CA THR A 144 -14.63 6.33 -2.92
C THR A 144 -15.04 5.89 -1.52
N GLU A 145 -15.96 6.62 -0.90
CA GLU A 145 -16.44 6.32 0.44
C GLU A 145 -17.16 4.95 0.47
N ARG A 146 -18.16 4.77 -0.39
CA ARG A 146 -19.02 3.58 -0.38
C ARG A 146 -18.33 2.32 -0.88
N LEU A 147 -17.57 2.44 -1.99
CA LEU A 147 -16.99 1.27 -2.64
C LEU A 147 -15.64 0.88 -2.07
N LYS A 148 -14.83 1.83 -1.55
CA LYS A 148 -13.47 1.55 -1.03
C LYS A 148 -13.37 1.67 0.49
N ILE A 149 -13.85 2.78 1.07
CA ILE A 149 -13.64 3.07 2.50
C ILE A 149 -14.56 2.23 3.38
N HIS A 150 -15.86 2.12 3.07
CA HIS A 150 -16.82 1.36 3.88
C HIS A 150 -16.44 -0.12 4.06
N PRO A 151 -16.08 -0.88 3.00
CA PRO A 151 -15.69 -2.28 3.15
C PRO A 151 -14.45 -2.44 4.03
N ALA A 152 -13.42 -1.64 3.80
CA ALA A 152 -12.20 -1.65 4.61
C ALA A 152 -12.49 -1.30 6.07
N ASN A 153 -13.23 -0.22 6.34
CA ASN A 153 -13.57 0.21 7.70
C ASN A 153 -14.42 -0.82 8.42
N ARG A 154 -15.31 -1.54 7.73
CA ARG A 154 -16.08 -2.65 8.32
C ARG A 154 -15.16 -3.79 8.74
N PHE A 155 -14.23 -4.20 7.88
CA PHE A 155 -13.25 -5.22 8.21
C PHE A 155 -12.38 -4.81 9.40
N ILE A 156 -11.79 -3.60 9.37
CA ILE A 156 -10.92 -3.09 10.45
C ILE A 156 -11.69 -3.05 11.78
N ARG A 157 -12.94 -2.56 11.78
CA ARG A 157 -13.77 -2.54 13.00
C ARG A 157 -14.04 -3.94 13.55
N ASN A 158 -14.21 -4.95 12.69
CA ASN A 158 -14.41 -6.32 13.14
C ASN A 158 -13.16 -6.89 13.83
N ILE A 159 -11.97 -6.62 13.27
CA ILE A 159 -10.69 -6.99 13.90
C ILE A 159 -10.51 -6.26 15.24
N VAL A 160 -10.75 -4.95 15.28
CA VAL A 160 -10.69 -4.16 16.54
C VAL A 160 -11.67 -4.70 17.59
N ARG A 161 -12.89 -5.09 17.20
CA ARG A 161 -13.85 -5.70 18.15
C ARG A 161 -13.38 -7.04 18.70
N ALA A 162 -12.69 -7.83 17.89
CA ALA A 162 -12.21 -9.16 18.29
C ALA A 162 -10.90 -9.10 19.11
N SER A 163 -10.03 -8.13 18.83
CA SER A 163 -8.66 -8.08 19.36
C SER A 163 -8.36 -6.85 20.21
N GLY A 164 -9.30 -5.92 20.37
CA GLY A 164 -9.15 -4.67 21.12
C GLY A 164 -8.43 -3.56 20.36
N GLU A 165 -7.39 -3.90 19.60
CA GLU A 165 -6.56 -2.98 18.80
C GLU A 165 -6.11 -3.64 17.48
N THR A 166 -5.67 -2.84 16.51
CA THR A 166 -5.00 -3.32 15.29
C THR A 166 -4.00 -2.31 14.74
N ILE A 167 -2.98 -2.78 14.03
CA ILE A 167 -2.02 -1.95 13.29
C ILE A 167 -2.33 -2.04 11.79
N LEU A 168 -2.66 -0.90 11.19
CA LEU A 168 -2.89 -0.73 9.76
C LEU A 168 -1.58 -0.29 9.07
N VAL A 169 -1.03 -1.16 8.22
CA VAL A 169 0.18 -0.90 7.45
C VAL A 169 -0.19 -0.38 6.06
N LEU A 170 0.31 0.81 5.70
CA LEU A 170 -0.02 1.51 4.46
C LEU A 170 1.23 1.98 3.71
N GLY A 171 1.16 1.97 2.38
CA GLY A 171 2.20 2.49 1.48
C GLY A 171 2.12 3.99 1.20
N THR A 172 1.67 4.81 2.16
CA THR A 172 1.60 6.27 1.98
C THR A 172 2.99 6.90 2.10
N ARG A 173 3.31 7.87 1.23
CA ARG A 173 4.64 8.52 1.20
C ARG A 173 4.53 10.04 1.21
N LYS A 174 5.46 10.71 1.87
CA LYS A 174 5.55 12.18 1.93
C LYS A 174 5.78 12.78 0.54
N ALA A 175 6.56 12.10 -0.30
CA ALA A 175 6.88 12.52 -1.66
C ALA A 175 5.69 12.51 -2.64
N GLU A 176 4.53 11.93 -2.26
CA GLU A 176 3.37 11.88 -3.16
C GLU A 176 2.70 13.25 -3.38
N SER A 177 2.67 14.11 -2.35
CA SER A 177 2.24 15.52 -2.48
C SER A 177 2.53 16.32 -1.23
N GLN A 178 2.66 17.65 -1.36
CA GLN A 178 2.79 18.56 -0.21
C GLN A 178 1.66 18.40 0.80
N LYS A 179 0.42 18.17 0.33
CA LYS A 179 -0.75 17.95 1.21
C LYS A 179 -0.62 16.65 2.01
N ARG A 180 -0.16 15.56 1.38
CA ARG A 180 0.10 14.28 2.06
C ARG A 180 1.22 14.42 3.08
N ALA A 181 2.33 15.07 2.72
CA ALA A 181 3.43 15.36 3.64
C ALA A 181 2.96 16.14 4.89
N ALA A 182 2.18 17.20 4.72
CA ALA A 182 1.64 17.99 5.83
C ALA A 182 0.70 17.17 6.73
N THR A 183 -0.13 16.30 6.13
CA THR A 183 -1.06 15.43 6.87
C THR A 183 -0.29 14.39 7.68
N MET A 184 0.72 13.76 7.07
CA MET A 184 1.58 12.79 7.74
C MET A 184 2.38 13.43 8.87
N ALA A 185 2.91 14.65 8.69
CA ALA A 185 3.60 15.38 9.76
C ALA A 185 2.67 15.64 10.95
N LYS A 186 1.44 16.11 10.71
CA LYS A 186 0.44 16.33 11.76
C LYS A 186 0.04 15.04 12.50
N HIS A 187 0.03 13.91 11.80
CA HIS A 187 -0.24 12.61 12.43
C HIS A 187 0.98 12.09 13.19
N ALA A 188 2.19 12.38 12.70
CA ALA A 188 3.45 12.01 13.35
C ALA A 188 3.61 12.70 14.72
N GLU A 189 3.16 13.95 14.85
CA GLU A 189 3.12 14.69 16.13
C GLU A 189 2.23 14.00 17.20
N LYS A 190 1.30 13.14 16.76
CA LYS A 190 0.36 12.42 17.65
C LYS A 190 0.76 10.97 17.87
N ARG A 191 1.96 10.56 17.45
CA ARG A 191 2.44 9.18 17.60
C ARG A 191 2.38 8.77 19.07
N VAL A 192 1.68 7.67 19.31
CA VAL A 192 1.49 7.10 20.66
C VAL A 192 2.65 6.17 21.01
N ARG A 193 3.25 5.56 19.98
CA ARG A 193 4.50 4.80 20.03
C ARG A 193 5.36 5.23 18.85
N ASP A 194 6.67 5.00 18.92
CA ASP A 194 7.53 5.34 17.79
C ASP A 194 7.00 4.67 16.50
N ARG A 195 6.98 5.43 15.40
CA ARG A 195 6.44 5.03 14.08
C ARG A 195 4.94 4.72 13.99
N LEU A 196 4.20 4.62 15.09
CA LEU A 196 2.76 4.32 15.11
C LEU A 196 1.91 5.57 15.34
N SER A 197 1.23 6.01 14.28
CA SER A 197 0.36 7.18 14.32
C SER A 197 -1.09 6.76 14.56
N PRO A 198 -1.89 7.49 15.36
CA PRO A 198 -3.28 7.14 15.58
C PRO A 198 -4.11 7.30 14.29
N ASN A 199 -5.04 6.37 14.06
CA ASN A 199 -6.01 6.51 12.99
C ASN A 199 -7.15 7.45 13.42
N ALA A 200 -7.27 8.59 12.75
CA ALA A 200 -8.27 9.61 13.10
C ALA A 200 -9.72 9.13 12.95
N SER A 201 -9.98 8.19 12.04
CA SER A 201 -11.34 7.76 11.70
C SER A 201 -11.75 6.43 12.36
N LEU A 202 -10.78 5.67 12.89
CA LEU A 202 -11.00 4.35 13.46
C LEU A 202 -10.30 4.26 14.83
N PRO A 203 -11.04 4.43 15.94
CA PRO A 203 -10.51 4.24 17.28
C PRO A 203 -9.85 2.86 17.42
N ASN A 204 -8.78 2.81 18.20
CA ASN A 204 -7.95 1.60 18.42
C ASN A 204 -7.37 0.99 17.14
N SER A 205 -7.17 1.81 16.10
CA SER A 205 -6.34 1.49 14.95
C SER A 205 -5.14 2.42 14.94
N LEU A 206 -3.94 1.84 14.91
CA LEU A 206 -2.69 2.55 14.70
C LEU A 206 -2.26 2.41 13.25
N ILE A 207 -1.53 3.39 12.72
CA ILE A 207 -1.05 3.42 11.34
C ILE A 207 0.47 3.30 11.35
N TYR A 208 0.96 2.33 10.60
CA TYR A 208 2.37 2.14 10.30
C TYR A 208 2.62 2.40 8.80
N SER A 209 3.66 3.16 8.47
CA SER A 209 3.98 3.55 7.08
C SER A 209 5.48 3.38 6.81
N PRO A 210 5.94 2.14 6.54
CA PRO A 210 7.37 1.82 6.50
C PRO A 210 8.14 2.59 5.41
N ILE A 211 7.46 2.92 4.31
CA ILE A 211 8.05 3.62 3.17
C ILE A 211 7.73 5.12 3.18
N GLU A 212 7.37 5.71 4.32
CA GLU A 212 6.91 7.12 4.38
C GLU A 212 7.87 8.14 3.76
N ASP A 213 9.17 7.84 3.81
CA ASP A 213 10.25 8.70 3.32
C ASP A 213 10.76 8.30 1.91
N TRP A 214 10.23 7.24 1.30
CA TRP A 214 10.66 6.79 -0.02
C TRP A 214 10.08 7.66 -1.15
N GLY A 215 10.89 7.90 -2.19
CA GLY A 215 10.47 8.42 -3.48
C GLY A 215 9.91 7.31 -4.38
N ASN A 216 9.70 7.64 -5.66
CA ASN A 216 9.29 6.64 -6.64
C ASN A 216 10.44 5.71 -7.03
N ASP A 217 11.66 6.26 -7.09
CA ASP A 217 12.83 5.54 -7.57
C ASP A 217 13.24 4.47 -6.55
N GLU A 218 13.20 4.77 -5.25
CA GLU A 218 13.47 3.78 -4.20
C GLU A 218 12.45 2.63 -4.25
N VAL A 219 11.16 2.95 -4.44
CA VAL A 219 10.09 1.94 -4.56
C VAL A 219 10.33 1.03 -5.76
N TRP A 220 10.63 1.59 -6.93
CA TRP A 220 10.87 0.78 -8.12
C TRP A 220 12.19 0.03 -8.07
N LEU A 221 13.24 0.64 -7.55
CA LEU A 221 14.54 -0.01 -7.35
C LEU A 221 14.36 -1.24 -6.47
N TYR A 222 13.63 -1.09 -5.37
CA TYR A 222 13.29 -2.22 -4.50
C TYR A 222 12.50 -3.31 -5.25
N LEU A 223 11.42 -2.96 -5.93
CA LEU A 223 10.60 -3.94 -6.65
C LEU A 223 11.36 -4.66 -7.78
N MET A 224 12.33 -4.00 -8.42
CA MET A 224 13.12 -4.60 -9.50
C MET A 224 14.28 -5.45 -8.99
N GLN A 225 14.85 -5.14 -7.82
CA GLN A 225 16.00 -5.85 -7.27
C GLN A 225 15.63 -6.97 -6.30
N TRP A 226 14.49 -6.88 -5.61
CA TRP A 226 14.02 -7.91 -4.67
C TRP A 226 12.87 -8.71 -5.26
N GLN A 227 12.98 -10.03 -5.14
CA GLN A 227 11.99 -10.96 -5.64
C GLN A 227 10.68 -10.85 -4.85
N ASN A 228 9.57 -10.98 -5.57
CA ASN A 228 8.24 -11.07 -4.99
C ASN A 228 8.03 -12.45 -4.32
N PRO A 229 7.80 -12.51 -3.00
CA PRO A 229 7.80 -13.77 -2.26
C PRO A 229 6.54 -14.60 -2.48
N TRP A 230 5.49 -14.04 -3.08
CA TRP A 230 4.33 -14.80 -3.56
C TRP A 230 4.36 -15.04 -5.08
N GLY A 231 5.49 -14.75 -5.74
CA GLY A 231 5.71 -15.10 -7.14
C GLY A 231 4.88 -14.30 -8.15
N HIS A 232 4.30 -13.16 -7.75
CA HIS A 232 3.61 -12.25 -8.69
C HIS A 232 4.62 -11.27 -9.29
N SER A 233 4.81 -11.29 -10.61
CA SER A 233 5.96 -10.66 -11.27
C SER A 233 6.01 -9.14 -11.08
N ASN A 234 7.00 -8.63 -10.35
CA ASN A 234 7.22 -7.18 -10.24
C ASN A 234 7.52 -6.54 -11.61
N LYS A 235 8.10 -7.31 -12.56
CA LYS A 235 8.33 -6.84 -13.94
C LYS A 235 7.04 -6.66 -14.73
N ASP A 236 6.05 -7.52 -14.50
CA ASP A 236 4.74 -7.41 -15.13
C ASP A 236 3.98 -6.21 -14.55
N LEU A 237 4.11 -5.99 -13.22
CA LEU A 237 3.62 -4.77 -12.57
C LEU A 237 4.24 -3.51 -13.21
N PHE A 238 5.56 -3.51 -13.42
CA PHE A 238 6.24 -2.41 -14.10
C PHE A 238 5.71 -2.21 -15.52
N THR A 239 5.44 -3.30 -16.25
CA THR A 239 4.88 -3.25 -17.61
C THR A 239 3.47 -2.66 -17.61
N ILE A 240 2.62 -2.99 -16.63
CA ILE A 240 1.29 -2.39 -16.45
C ILE A 240 1.41 -0.87 -16.23
N TYR A 241 2.36 -0.42 -15.41
CA TYR A 241 2.60 1.01 -15.18
C TYR A 241 3.17 1.72 -16.42
N ARG A 242 4.08 1.08 -17.15
CA ARG A 242 4.65 1.57 -18.40
C ARG A 242 3.56 1.76 -19.47
N GLY A 243 2.69 0.75 -19.65
CA GLY A 243 1.60 0.79 -20.61
C GLY A 243 0.50 1.82 -20.30
N ALA A 244 0.51 2.39 -19.09
CA ALA A 244 -0.41 3.44 -18.67
C ALA A 244 0.19 4.85 -18.75
N THR A 245 1.36 5.00 -19.39
CA THR A 245 1.96 6.30 -19.74
C THR A 245 1.62 6.67 -21.18
N ALA A 246 1.47 7.97 -21.47
CA ALA A 246 1.01 8.45 -22.78
C ALA A 246 1.89 7.97 -23.96
N ASP A 247 3.19 7.82 -23.71
CA ASP A 247 4.18 7.44 -24.73
C ASP A 247 4.61 5.97 -24.65
N ASN A 248 4.00 5.15 -23.78
CA ASN A 248 4.45 3.79 -23.44
C ASN A 248 5.93 3.70 -23.01
N GLU A 249 6.53 4.83 -22.63
CA GLU A 249 7.89 4.91 -22.13
C GLU A 249 7.89 5.07 -20.62
N CYS A 250 8.64 4.19 -19.95
CA CYS A 250 9.08 4.44 -18.58
C CYS A 250 10.60 4.26 -18.58
N PRO A 251 11.36 5.34 -18.81
CA PRO A 251 12.81 5.28 -18.68
C PRO A 251 13.11 4.96 -17.23
N LEU A 252 13.52 3.73 -16.99
CA LEU A 252 14.01 3.25 -15.71
C LEU A 252 15.47 3.72 -15.53
N VAL A 253 15.82 4.99 -15.86
CA VAL A 253 17.23 5.35 -16.13
C VAL A 253 17.63 6.81 -15.80
N VAL A 254 18.55 6.92 -14.84
CA VAL A 254 19.79 7.75 -14.70
C VAL A 254 19.72 9.28 -14.65
N ASP A 255 18.71 9.96 -15.19
CA ASP A 255 18.69 11.45 -15.20
C ASP A 255 17.48 12.03 -14.45
N THR A 256 17.75 12.87 -13.46
CA THR A 256 16.76 13.57 -12.62
C THR A 256 15.81 14.51 -13.39
N SER A 257 16.10 14.76 -14.68
CA SER A 257 15.22 15.55 -15.55
C SER A 257 14.01 14.78 -16.08
N THR A 258 14.01 13.45 -16.02
CA THR A 258 12.96 12.61 -16.64
C THR A 258 11.98 12.09 -15.59
N PRO A 259 10.65 12.32 -15.71
CA PRO A 259 9.69 11.88 -14.71
C PRO A 259 9.61 10.35 -14.58
N SER A 260 9.85 9.82 -13.37
CA SER A 260 9.61 8.40 -13.04
C SER A 260 8.16 7.96 -13.27
N CYS A 261 7.91 6.73 -13.74
CA CYS A 261 6.55 6.20 -13.87
C CYS A 261 5.94 5.87 -12.49
N GLY A 262 5.34 6.86 -11.84
CA GLY A 262 4.67 6.69 -10.54
C GLY A 262 3.26 7.26 -10.47
N SER A 263 2.81 7.96 -11.50
CA SER A 263 1.55 8.73 -11.50
C SER A 263 0.41 8.11 -12.30
N SER A 264 0.63 7.01 -13.02
CA SER A 264 -0.40 6.38 -13.87
C SER A 264 -1.61 5.98 -13.03
N ARG A 265 -2.76 6.61 -13.31
CA ARG A 265 -4.00 6.39 -12.57
C ARG A 265 -4.82 5.35 -13.31
N PHE A 266 -4.87 4.13 -12.79
CA PHE A 266 -5.83 3.14 -13.27
C PHE A 266 -7.22 3.50 -12.73
N GLY A 267 -8.00 4.20 -13.54
CA GLY A 267 -9.40 4.50 -13.24
C GLY A 267 -10.26 3.23 -13.28
N CYS A 268 -11.36 3.23 -12.53
CA CYS A 268 -12.47 2.30 -12.75
C CYS A 268 -12.98 2.46 -14.20
N TRP A 269 -13.45 1.41 -14.87
CA TRP A 269 -13.88 1.51 -16.29
C TRP A 269 -15.13 2.39 -16.49
N VAL A 270 -15.89 2.63 -15.41
CA VAL A 270 -17.02 3.57 -15.36
C VAL A 270 -16.60 4.99 -14.95
N CYS A 271 -15.32 5.24 -14.69
CA CYS A 271 -14.84 6.48 -14.11
C CYS A 271 -14.79 7.59 -15.16
N THR A 272 -15.56 8.66 -14.95
CA THR A 272 -15.58 9.84 -15.82
C THR A 272 -14.54 10.90 -15.45
N LEU A 273 -13.55 10.54 -14.62
CA LEU A 273 -12.55 11.46 -14.05
C LEU A 273 -11.11 11.12 -14.42
N VAL A 274 -10.91 10.05 -15.18
CA VAL A 274 -9.61 9.55 -15.60
C VAL A 274 -9.77 9.26 -17.10
N ASP A 275 -8.99 9.97 -17.92
CA ASP A 275 -8.83 9.72 -19.36
C ASP A 275 -7.56 8.91 -19.58
#